data_AF-A0A9E3IE29-F1
#
_entry.id   AF-A0A9E3IE29-F1
#
_cell.length_a   1.000
_cell.length_b   1.000
_cell.length_c   1.000
_cell.angle_alpha   90.00
_cell.angle_beta   90.00
_cell.angle_gamma   90.00
#
_symmetry.space_group_name_H-M   'P 1'
#
loop_
_entity.id
_entity.type
_entity.pdbx_description
1 polymer ?
#
loop_
_entity_poly.entity_id
_entity_poly.type
_entity_poly.pdbx_seq_one_letter_code
_entity_poly.pdbx_strand_id
1 'polypeptide(L)'
;MSTIYLKSAFGKPSPGIVEAGQRGEAVIVEQKDLTAEILSAHGGLITGQQLDQDAMLTLKPALEAFLDRGGRWFFNGHMVRPLVDGMAQYRPIAEPRRADFDLSAVNPHPIYDGIDLTKLETNKGVAGFYGRGCNPLPEGAVAVNGLGASKVPVDWVWARPKGGRIFSHSGNDLAGMGLEWGLAPELSARIVAWANGGPCFDPWPKNPARPAAELPLAEPEDYRGLRTSSRSGWRIVAPSSGTYYNIRSLEGPRYTQAFDVICTSEQLGDVLRPDDILWVPCRTPAQRMIAQKAIVARHLDAGGTVVALGESRSDLWLPAVQFTETPTNWWWWLDPSADLGVRVSEEAAAHPLMAGIGDREVTWHLHGWFVAPEGATVLARDGEGRPILYEDKVSTPGTMIVSSLDPMFHHGSHFMPATTRFLDHFVPNLKAYAHV
;
A
#
# COMPACT_ATOMS: atom_id res chain seq x y z
N MET A 1 17.87 -8.72 23.05
CA MET A 1 16.44 -8.39 22.84
C MET A 1 16.14 -8.73 21.39
N SER A 2 15.03 -9.41 21.12
CA SER A 2 14.61 -9.75 19.76
C SER A 2 14.05 -8.53 19.02
N THR A 3 13.88 -8.66 17.72
CA THR A 3 13.22 -7.66 16.85
C THR A 3 11.74 -7.99 16.67
N ILE A 4 10.88 -6.97 16.67
CA ILE A 4 9.47 -7.11 16.28
C ILE A 4 9.39 -7.08 14.76
N TYR A 5 8.77 -8.08 14.14
CA TYR A 5 8.21 -7.95 12.80
C TYR A 5 6.72 -7.63 12.93
N LEU A 6 6.33 -6.42 12.51
CA LEU A 6 4.96 -5.95 12.67
C LEU A 6 4.09 -6.37 11.47
N LYS A 7 3.31 -7.43 11.65
CA LYS A 7 2.41 -7.96 10.63
C LYS A 7 1.19 -7.05 10.49
N SER A 8 1.20 -6.23 9.45
CA SER A 8 0.13 -5.27 9.13
C SER A 8 -0.82 -5.80 8.03
N ALA A 9 -0.29 -6.69 7.18
CA ALA A 9 -1.02 -7.34 6.10
C ALA A 9 -1.94 -8.47 6.59
N PHE A 10 -2.97 -8.80 5.81
CA PHE A 10 -3.77 -10.01 6.02
C PHE A 10 -2.97 -11.29 5.76
N GLY A 11 -2.20 -11.29 4.66
CA GLY A 11 -1.40 -12.43 4.21
C GLY A 11 -0.34 -12.87 5.22
N LYS A 12 0.20 -14.07 5.01
CA LYS A 12 1.27 -14.60 5.85
C LYS A 12 2.56 -13.78 5.68
N PRO A 13 3.39 -13.62 6.72
CA PRO A 13 4.75 -13.09 6.57
C PRO A 13 5.55 -13.89 5.54
N SER A 14 6.58 -13.27 4.97
CA SER A 14 7.46 -13.97 4.03
C SER A 14 8.15 -15.17 4.70
N PRO A 15 8.54 -16.20 3.94
CA PRO A 15 9.23 -17.37 4.48
C PRO A 15 10.45 -17.00 5.34
N GLY A 16 11.26 -16.03 4.90
CA GLY A 16 12.44 -15.58 5.65
C GLY A 16 12.12 -14.99 7.03
N ILE A 17 10.98 -14.30 7.18
CA ILE A 17 10.52 -13.79 8.48
C ILE A 17 9.98 -14.92 9.36
N VAL A 18 9.26 -15.89 8.78
CA VAL A 18 8.77 -17.07 9.52
C VAL A 18 9.94 -17.86 10.07
N GLU A 19 10.97 -18.10 9.26
CA GLU A 19 12.19 -18.79 9.67
C GLU A 19 12.96 -18.00 10.75
N ALA A 20 13.08 -16.68 10.62
CA ALA A 20 13.66 -15.82 11.67
C ALA A 20 12.88 -15.92 12.99
N GLY A 21 11.56 -16.03 12.91
CA GLY A 21 10.70 -16.30 14.08
C GLY A 21 10.99 -17.64 14.73
N GLN A 22 11.14 -18.70 13.94
CA GLN A 22 11.48 -20.04 14.43
C GLN A 22 12.87 -20.08 15.08
N ARG A 23 13.82 -19.26 14.62
CA ARG A 23 15.15 -19.10 15.23
C ARG A 23 15.17 -18.18 16.46
N GLY A 24 14.05 -17.53 16.80
CA GLY A 24 13.97 -16.57 17.91
C GLY A 24 14.64 -15.22 17.63
N GLU A 25 14.98 -14.94 16.37
CA GLU A 25 15.59 -13.68 15.94
C GLU A 25 14.56 -12.57 15.78
N ALA A 26 13.31 -12.94 15.48
CA ALA A 26 12.18 -12.03 15.36
C ALA A 26 10.96 -12.54 16.13
N VAL A 27 10.11 -11.63 16.58
CA VAL A 27 8.78 -11.92 17.13
C VAL A 27 7.75 -11.31 16.17
N ILE A 28 6.87 -12.14 15.63
CA ILE A 28 5.80 -11.68 14.73
C ILE A 28 4.65 -11.19 15.61
N VAL A 29 4.31 -9.90 15.47
CA VAL A 29 3.22 -9.26 16.21
C VAL A 29 2.21 -8.73 15.20
N GLU A 30 0.95 -9.11 15.33
CA GLU A 30 -0.13 -8.49 14.55
C GLU A 30 -0.24 -7.01 14.92
N GLN A 31 -0.43 -6.12 13.95
CA GLN A 31 -0.35 -4.69 14.22
C GLN A 31 -1.33 -4.20 15.30
N LYS A 32 -2.54 -4.76 15.33
CA LYS A 32 -3.57 -4.44 16.34
C LYS A 32 -3.15 -4.79 17.79
N ASP A 33 -2.19 -5.70 17.95
CA ASP A 33 -1.74 -6.20 19.24
C ASP A 33 -0.47 -5.48 19.72
N LEU A 34 0.10 -4.57 18.92
CA LEU A 34 1.28 -3.80 19.31
C LEU A 34 0.95 -2.81 20.42
N THR A 35 1.66 -2.91 21.55
CA THR A 35 1.52 -1.97 22.67
C THR A 35 2.86 -1.31 23.02
N ALA A 36 2.80 -0.30 23.90
CA ALA A 36 3.99 0.34 24.45
C ALA A 36 4.88 -0.65 25.22
N GLU A 37 4.27 -1.60 25.93
CA GLU A 37 4.97 -2.64 26.69
C GLU A 37 5.71 -3.60 25.74
N ILE A 38 5.04 -4.05 24.67
CA ILE A 38 5.68 -4.88 23.64
C ILE A 38 6.85 -4.12 23.02
N LEU A 39 6.65 -2.86 22.60
CA LEU A 39 7.74 -2.04 22.09
C LEU A 39 8.88 -1.96 23.11
N SER A 40 8.59 -1.70 24.38
CA SER A 40 9.59 -1.55 25.45
C SER A 40 10.46 -2.79 25.67
N ALA A 41 9.91 -3.99 25.45
CA ALA A 41 10.58 -5.26 25.65
C ALA A 41 11.55 -5.65 24.52
N HIS A 42 11.55 -4.93 23.40
CA HIS A 42 12.30 -5.25 22.19
C HIS A 42 13.31 -4.17 21.82
N GLY A 43 14.33 -4.57 21.05
CA GLY A 43 15.43 -3.70 20.60
C GLY A 43 15.35 -3.33 19.12
N GLY A 44 14.54 -4.06 18.34
CA GLY A 44 14.34 -3.83 16.91
C GLY A 44 12.87 -3.80 16.52
N LEU A 45 12.55 -3.09 15.45
CA LEU A 45 11.23 -3.03 14.82
C LEU A 45 11.40 -3.09 13.30
N ILE A 46 10.64 -3.95 12.63
CA ILE A 46 10.54 -4.03 11.18
C ILE A 46 9.09 -3.79 10.79
N THR A 47 8.84 -2.81 9.93
CA THR A 47 7.52 -2.49 9.38
C THR A 47 7.53 -2.56 7.86
N GLY A 48 6.43 -3.03 7.28
CA GLY A 48 6.24 -3.14 5.84
C GLY A 48 5.42 -2.00 5.22
N GLN A 49 5.31 -2.03 3.90
CA GLN A 49 4.58 -1.06 3.08
C GLN A 49 3.06 -0.98 3.39
N GLN A 50 2.52 -1.97 4.09
CA GLN A 50 1.12 -2.04 4.53
C GLN A 50 0.92 -1.59 5.99
N LEU A 51 1.87 -0.87 6.57
CA LEU A 51 1.75 -0.30 7.91
C LEU A 51 0.54 0.64 8.02
N ASP A 52 -0.34 0.39 8.99
CA ASP A 52 -1.37 1.38 9.41
C ASP A 52 -0.68 2.50 10.18
N GLN A 53 -0.38 3.61 9.50
CA GLN A 53 0.34 4.73 10.09
C GLN A 53 -0.54 5.54 11.06
N ASP A 54 -1.87 5.50 10.91
CA ASP A 54 -2.78 6.17 11.84
C ASP A 54 -2.76 5.48 13.21
N ALA A 55 -2.83 4.14 13.21
CA ALA A 55 -2.66 3.34 14.43
C ALA A 55 -1.27 3.56 15.05
N MET A 56 -0.20 3.58 14.24
CA MET A 56 1.16 3.85 14.76
C MET A 56 1.30 5.24 15.34
N LEU A 57 0.59 6.25 14.81
CA LEU A 57 0.65 7.61 15.33
C LEU A 57 0.13 7.68 16.78
N THR A 58 -0.83 6.83 17.16
CA THR A 58 -1.29 6.73 18.55
C THR A 58 -0.22 6.19 19.50
N LEU A 59 0.76 5.45 18.98
CA LEU A 59 1.91 4.92 19.71
C LEU A 59 3.15 5.81 19.60
N LYS A 60 3.06 7.02 19.04
CA LYS A 60 4.20 7.92 18.82
C LYS A 60 5.08 8.08 20.08
N PRO A 61 4.55 8.36 21.29
CA PRO A 61 5.39 8.47 22.48
C PRO A 61 6.16 7.18 22.82
N ALA A 62 5.54 6.02 22.60
CA ALA A 62 6.19 4.73 22.83
C ALA A 62 7.25 4.42 21.77
N LEU A 63 7.02 4.82 20.51
CA LEU A 63 7.98 4.71 19.42
C LEU A 63 9.21 5.62 19.67
N GLU A 64 8.99 6.83 20.16
CA GLU A 64 10.07 7.74 20.57
C GLU A 64 10.88 7.15 21.73
N ALA A 65 10.21 6.63 22.76
CA ALA A 65 10.88 5.95 23.87
C ALA A 65 11.62 4.66 23.43
N PHE A 66 11.14 3.98 22.38
CA PHE A 66 11.84 2.87 21.71
C PHE A 66 13.14 3.32 21.05
N LEU A 67 13.11 4.41 20.30
CA LEU A 67 14.30 4.92 19.62
C LEU A 67 15.27 5.54 20.62
N ASP A 68 14.81 6.36 21.57
CA ASP A 68 15.65 7.12 22.51
C ASP A 68 16.53 6.19 23.39
N ARG A 69 16.08 4.97 23.67
CA ARG A 69 16.89 3.96 24.39
C ARG A 69 17.80 3.12 23.49
N GLY A 70 17.95 3.49 22.22
CA GLY A 70 18.84 2.82 21.26
C GLY A 70 18.16 1.83 20.31
N GLY A 71 16.83 1.78 20.26
CA GLY A 71 16.10 0.88 19.36
C GLY A 71 16.40 1.14 17.88
N ARG A 72 16.29 0.09 17.07
CA ARG A 72 16.49 0.16 15.61
C ARG A 72 15.20 -0.13 14.85
N TRP A 73 14.78 0.79 13.99
CA TRP A 73 13.58 0.64 13.18
C TRP A 73 13.94 0.53 11.70
N PHE A 74 13.61 -0.60 11.08
CA PHE A 74 13.64 -0.80 9.63
C PHE A 74 12.25 -0.54 9.05
N PHE A 75 12.11 0.53 8.28
CA PHE A 75 10.86 0.98 7.69
C PHE A 75 10.85 0.76 6.18
N ASN A 76 9.85 0.04 5.66
CA ASN A 76 9.52 -0.03 4.24
C ASN A 76 8.23 0.74 3.96
N GLY A 77 8.13 1.35 2.78
CA GLY A 77 6.96 2.08 2.31
C GLY A 77 7.15 3.59 2.32
N HIS A 78 6.05 4.34 2.22
CA HIS A 78 6.09 5.80 2.19
C HIS A 78 5.67 6.35 3.55
N MET A 79 6.58 7.00 4.30
CA MET A 79 6.18 7.69 5.54
C MET A 79 5.30 8.89 5.17
N VAL A 80 4.02 8.85 5.52
CA VAL A 80 3.06 9.93 5.20
C VAL A 80 2.44 10.57 6.45
N ARG A 81 2.64 9.96 7.62
CA ARG A 81 2.36 10.53 8.93
C ARG A 81 3.65 10.93 9.65
N PRO A 82 3.60 11.93 10.55
CA PRO A 82 4.76 12.34 11.35
C PRO A 82 5.02 11.38 12.52
N LEU A 83 5.37 10.13 12.21
CA LEU A 83 5.54 9.07 13.22
C LEU A 83 6.74 9.31 14.16
N VAL A 84 7.76 10.05 13.69
CA VAL A 84 8.94 10.43 14.47
C VAL A 84 9.32 11.87 14.11
N ASP A 85 9.58 12.70 15.11
CA ASP A 85 10.04 14.07 14.89
C ASP A 85 11.33 14.12 14.07
N GLY A 86 11.42 15.06 13.11
CA GLY A 86 12.57 15.23 12.23
C GLY A 86 12.49 14.44 10.91
N MET A 87 11.56 13.49 10.78
CA MET A 87 11.27 12.85 9.50
C MET A 87 10.29 13.67 8.67
N ALA A 88 10.54 13.76 7.37
CA ALA A 88 9.66 14.39 6.41
C ALA A 88 8.73 13.39 5.72
N GLN A 89 7.57 13.90 5.28
CA GLN A 89 6.62 13.17 4.45
C GLN A 89 7.30 12.70 3.14
N TYR A 90 6.93 11.51 2.68
CA TYR A 90 7.34 10.96 1.40
C TYR A 90 6.96 11.92 0.26
N ARG A 91 7.88 12.07 -0.70
CA ARG A 91 7.67 12.83 -1.93
C ARG A 91 8.06 11.96 -3.13
N PRO A 92 7.17 11.77 -4.12
CA PRO A 92 7.54 11.10 -5.36
C PRO A 92 8.45 12.01 -6.20
N ILE A 93 9.22 11.40 -7.11
CA ILE A 93 9.86 12.14 -8.21
C ILE A 93 8.74 12.77 -9.05
N ALA A 94 8.87 14.06 -9.37
CA ALA A 94 7.92 14.77 -10.22
C ALA A 94 8.07 14.33 -11.67
N GLU A 95 6.96 13.97 -12.32
CA GLU A 95 6.89 13.59 -13.74
C GLU A 95 8.00 12.60 -14.18
N PRO A 96 8.15 11.45 -13.48
CA PRO A 96 9.32 10.60 -13.64
C PRO A 96 9.35 9.89 -15.00
N ARG A 97 10.55 9.73 -15.54
CA ARG A 97 10.85 8.89 -16.71
C ARG A 97 11.60 7.64 -16.25
N ARG A 98 11.75 6.66 -17.15
CA ARG A 98 12.43 5.39 -16.84
C ARG A 98 13.81 5.57 -16.20
N ALA A 99 14.63 6.49 -16.73
CA ALA A 99 15.99 6.75 -16.22
C ALA A 99 16.01 7.36 -14.81
N ASP A 100 14.89 7.97 -14.37
CA ASP A 100 14.77 8.50 -13.02
C ASP A 100 14.59 7.38 -11.98
N PHE A 101 14.43 6.13 -12.41
CA PHE A 101 14.37 4.94 -11.54
C PHE A 101 15.65 4.10 -11.56
N ASP A 102 16.71 4.53 -12.26
CA ASP A 102 17.99 3.83 -12.26
C ASP A 102 18.55 3.80 -10.83
N LEU A 103 18.86 2.61 -10.31
CA LEU A 103 19.26 2.44 -8.92
C LEU A 103 20.79 2.46 -8.81
N SER A 104 21.32 3.29 -7.92
CA SER A 104 22.76 3.35 -7.67
C SER A 104 23.09 3.53 -6.19
N ALA A 105 24.26 3.03 -5.78
CA ALA A 105 24.77 3.26 -4.45
C ALA A 105 25.21 4.73 -4.28
N VAL A 106 24.85 5.31 -3.13
CA VAL A 106 25.36 6.62 -2.67
C VAL A 106 26.47 6.41 -1.65
N ASN A 107 26.20 5.63 -0.59
CA ASN A 107 27.18 5.19 0.38
C ASN A 107 27.01 3.68 0.64
N PRO A 108 28.09 2.88 0.68
CA PRO A 108 28.00 1.44 0.87
C PRO A 108 27.44 1.10 2.25
N HIS A 109 26.50 0.14 2.31
CA HIS A 109 25.88 -0.27 3.57
C HIS A 109 25.84 -1.81 3.66
N PRO A 110 26.12 -2.42 4.83
CA PRO A 110 26.23 -3.88 4.98
C PRO A 110 25.04 -4.70 4.48
N ILE A 111 23.83 -4.13 4.46
CA ILE A 111 22.65 -4.80 3.88
C ILE A 111 22.85 -5.16 2.41
N TYR A 112 23.62 -4.36 1.65
CA TYR A 112 23.83 -4.52 0.22
C TYR A 112 25.22 -5.05 -0.15
N ASP A 113 26.06 -5.39 0.83
CA ASP A 113 27.43 -5.87 0.56
C ASP A 113 27.42 -7.07 -0.40
N GLY A 114 28.14 -6.95 -1.52
CA GLY A 114 28.23 -7.97 -2.56
C GLY A 114 26.98 -8.12 -3.45
N ILE A 115 25.92 -7.33 -3.23
CA ILE A 115 24.72 -7.34 -4.07
C ILE A 115 24.90 -6.36 -5.23
N ASP A 116 24.74 -6.87 -6.45
CA ASP A 116 24.60 -6.05 -7.64
C ASP A 116 23.22 -5.36 -7.64
N LEU A 117 23.20 -4.04 -7.43
CA LEU A 117 21.96 -3.27 -7.31
C LEU A 117 21.08 -3.31 -8.57
N THR A 118 21.65 -3.60 -9.74
CA THR A 118 20.84 -3.75 -10.97
C THR A 118 19.84 -4.91 -10.88
N LYS A 119 20.13 -5.91 -10.03
CA LYS A 119 19.24 -7.05 -9.71
C LYS A 119 18.08 -6.68 -8.78
N LEU A 120 18.16 -5.51 -8.14
CA LEU A 120 17.10 -4.95 -7.29
C LEU A 120 16.33 -3.84 -8.02
N GLU A 121 16.98 -3.16 -8.98
CA GLU A 121 16.39 -2.08 -9.78
C GLU A 121 15.19 -2.55 -10.59
N THR A 122 15.33 -3.71 -11.24
CA THR A 122 14.32 -4.26 -12.15
C THR A 122 13.89 -5.66 -11.74
N ASN A 123 12.63 -5.96 -12.01
CA ASN A 123 12.11 -7.32 -11.99
C ASN A 123 11.66 -7.64 -13.41
N LYS A 124 12.25 -8.66 -14.05
CA LYS A 124 12.05 -8.95 -15.47
C LYS A 124 12.31 -7.76 -16.42
N GLY A 125 13.13 -6.78 -16.03
CA GLY A 125 13.41 -5.58 -16.83
C GLY A 125 12.43 -4.41 -16.64
N VAL A 126 11.35 -4.59 -15.88
CA VAL A 126 10.48 -3.47 -15.46
C VAL A 126 11.09 -2.80 -14.22
N ALA A 127 11.27 -1.48 -14.28
CA ALA A 127 11.81 -0.68 -13.19
C ALA A 127 10.74 0.04 -12.37
N GLY A 128 11.20 0.61 -11.25
CA GLY A 128 10.40 1.44 -10.36
C GLY A 128 9.70 0.66 -9.26
N PHE A 129 9.82 -0.68 -9.20
CA PHE A 129 9.35 -1.50 -8.06
C PHE A 129 10.12 -1.23 -6.77
N TYR A 130 11.40 -0.85 -6.91
CA TYR A 130 12.28 -0.54 -5.79
C TYR A 130 11.88 0.76 -5.07
N GLY A 131 11.37 1.75 -5.80
CA GLY A 131 10.96 3.04 -5.25
C GLY A 131 10.78 4.06 -6.35
N ARG A 132 10.05 5.14 -6.04
CA ARG A 132 9.66 6.18 -7.02
C ARG A 132 9.85 7.60 -6.50
N GLY A 133 10.63 7.74 -5.44
CA GLY A 133 10.75 8.94 -4.65
C GLY A 133 11.53 8.65 -3.38
N CYS A 134 11.35 9.51 -2.39
CA CYS A 134 11.97 9.31 -1.10
C CYS A 134 11.13 9.90 0.02
N ASN A 135 11.33 9.37 1.22
CA ASN A 135 11.26 10.17 2.42
C ASN A 135 12.50 11.07 2.45
N PRO A 136 12.36 12.41 2.39
CA PRO A 136 13.51 13.30 2.37
C PRO A 136 14.45 13.06 3.56
N LEU A 137 15.75 13.16 3.32
CA LEU A 137 16.80 12.91 4.32
C LEU A 137 16.62 13.83 5.55
N PRO A 138 16.46 13.27 6.75
CA PRO A 138 16.59 14.03 7.98
C PRO A 138 18.00 14.63 8.14
N GLU A 139 18.13 15.68 8.94
CA GLU A 139 19.44 16.24 9.27
C GLU A 139 20.34 15.18 9.94
N GLY A 140 21.56 15.03 9.42
CA GLY A 140 22.54 14.04 9.89
C GLY A 140 22.33 12.61 9.38
N ALA A 141 21.30 12.34 8.57
CA ALA A 141 21.12 11.05 7.92
C ALA A 141 22.15 10.81 6.80
N VAL A 142 22.39 9.53 6.50
CA VAL A 142 23.29 9.07 5.44
C VAL A 142 22.47 8.36 4.37
N ALA A 143 22.49 8.89 3.14
CA ALA A 143 21.90 8.23 1.98
C ALA A 143 22.64 6.92 1.68
N VAL A 144 21.90 5.83 1.47
CA VAL A 144 22.45 4.51 1.14
C VAL A 144 22.40 4.29 -0.37
N ASN A 145 21.19 4.28 -0.95
CA ASN A 145 20.98 4.16 -2.39
C ASN A 145 20.14 5.33 -2.89
N GLY A 146 20.31 5.66 -4.17
CA GLY A 146 19.65 6.78 -4.83
C GLY A 146 19.12 6.41 -6.20
N LEU A 147 18.07 7.12 -6.62
CA LEU A 147 17.42 6.96 -7.91
C LEU A 147 17.82 8.07 -8.90
N GLY A 148 18.11 7.67 -10.14
CA GLY A 148 18.41 8.55 -11.26
C GLY A 148 19.68 9.40 -11.08
N ALA A 149 19.88 10.34 -12.01
CA ALA A 149 21.08 11.19 -12.03
C ALA A 149 21.22 12.07 -10.76
N SER A 150 20.11 12.50 -10.17
CA SER A 150 20.08 13.30 -8.95
C SER A 150 20.32 12.48 -7.67
N LYS A 151 20.38 11.14 -7.78
CA LYS A 151 20.51 10.20 -6.66
C LYS A 151 19.45 10.44 -5.57
N VAL A 152 18.19 10.59 -5.98
CA VAL A 152 17.05 10.79 -5.05
C VAL A 152 17.10 9.69 -3.98
N PRO A 153 17.26 10.01 -2.68
CA PRO A 153 17.69 9.05 -1.66
C PRO A 153 16.54 8.12 -1.25
N VAL A 154 16.30 7.09 -2.04
CA VAL A 154 15.26 6.07 -1.77
C VAL A 154 15.55 5.28 -0.51
N ASP A 155 16.84 5.06 -0.21
CA ASP A 155 17.30 4.40 1.01
C ASP A 155 18.19 5.32 1.82
N TRP A 156 18.00 5.35 3.14
CA TRP A 156 18.90 6.04 4.03
C TRP A 156 18.88 5.48 5.46
N VAL A 157 19.96 5.74 6.20
CA VAL A 157 20.03 5.49 7.64
C VAL A 157 20.16 6.79 8.39
N TRP A 158 19.38 6.95 9.45
CA TRP A 158 19.45 8.09 10.35
C TRP A 158 19.79 7.61 11.76
N ALA A 159 20.94 8.05 12.28
CA ALA A 159 21.24 8.00 13.70
C ALA A 159 20.59 9.23 14.35
N ARG A 160 19.52 9.00 15.11
CA ARG A 160 18.74 10.08 15.70
C ARG A 160 19.54 10.81 16.78
N PRO A 161 19.40 12.14 16.92
CA PRO A 161 20.10 12.90 17.95
C PRO A 161 19.84 12.40 19.38
N LYS A 162 18.63 11.93 19.66
CA LYS A 162 18.21 11.41 20.99
C LYS A 162 18.53 9.92 21.20
N GLY A 163 19.12 9.24 20.22
CA GLY A 163 19.41 7.81 20.26
C GLY A 163 18.56 6.98 19.31
N GLY A 164 19.03 5.76 19.05
CA GLY A 164 18.41 4.82 18.11
C GLY A 164 18.74 5.10 16.66
N ARG A 165 18.33 4.18 15.78
CA ARG A 165 18.57 4.27 14.33
C ARG A 165 17.31 3.94 13.55
N ILE A 166 17.10 4.65 12.45
CA ILE A 166 16.05 4.33 11.48
C ILE A 166 16.73 4.01 10.15
N PHE A 167 16.40 2.88 9.53
CA PHE A 167 16.63 2.61 8.12
C PHE A 167 15.31 2.84 7.40
N SER A 168 15.27 3.76 6.44
CA SER A 168 14.10 4.03 5.62
C SER A 168 14.34 3.53 4.21
N HIS A 169 13.47 2.64 3.73
CA HIS A 169 13.36 2.22 2.34
C HIS A 169 12.03 2.73 1.77
N SER A 170 12.09 3.73 0.89
CA SER A 170 10.90 4.40 0.33
C SER A 170 10.32 3.67 -0.89
N GLY A 171 9.99 2.40 -0.70
CA GLY A 171 9.48 1.52 -1.76
C GLY A 171 8.66 0.34 -1.23
N ASN A 172 8.50 -0.68 -2.08
CA ASN A 172 7.90 -1.96 -1.67
C ASN A 172 8.81 -2.70 -0.66
N ASP A 173 8.32 -3.72 0.02
CA ASP A 173 9.12 -4.42 1.04
C ASP A 173 10.46 -4.95 0.50
N LEU A 174 11.59 -4.41 0.99
CA LEU A 174 12.93 -4.73 0.52
C LEU A 174 13.24 -6.23 0.65
N ALA A 175 12.72 -6.87 1.70
CA ALA A 175 12.85 -8.30 1.95
C ALA A 175 12.29 -9.18 0.81
N GLY A 176 11.37 -8.64 0.00
CA GLY A 176 10.80 -9.30 -1.18
C GLY A 176 11.46 -8.92 -2.51
N MET A 177 12.51 -8.10 -2.50
CA MET A 177 13.21 -7.69 -3.72
C MET A 177 14.17 -8.76 -4.24
N GLY A 178 14.47 -8.71 -5.54
CA GLY A 178 15.43 -9.61 -6.18
C GLY A 178 15.03 -11.09 -6.15
N LEU A 179 13.73 -11.40 -6.14
CA LEU A 179 13.20 -12.76 -6.15
C LEU A 179 13.73 -13.61 -7.31
N GLU A 180 13.80 -13.02 -8.51
CA GLU A 180 14.37 -13.66 -9.71
C GLU A 180 15.83 -14.09 -9.52
N TRP A 181 16.55 -13.41 -8.63
CA TRP A 181 17.96 -13.60 -8.36
C TRP A 181 18.23 -14.35 -7.05
N GLY A 182 17.18 -14.83 -6.37
CA GLY A 182 17.30 -15.54 -5.09
C GLY A 182 17.77 -14.66 -3.93
N LEU A 183 17.65 -13.33 -4.03
CA LEU A 183 18.17 -12.39 -3.03
C LEU A 183 17.24 -12.19 -1.83
N ALA A 184 15.95 -12.51 -1.97
CA ALA A 184 14.95 -12.27 -0.93
C ALA A 184 15.27 -12.91 0.44
N PRO A 185 15.72 -14.18 0.54
CA PRO A 185 16.13 -14.76 1.82
C PRO A 185 17.33 -14.04 2.45
N GLU A 186 18.33 -13.68 1.65
CA GLU A 186 19.53 -12.97 2.10
C GLU A 186 19.19 -11.57 2.60
N LEU A 187 18.40 -10.80 1.84
CA LEU A 187 17.93 -9.48 2.25
C LEU A 187 17.10 -9.56 3.53
N SER A 188 16.18 -10.54 3.64
CA SER A 188 15.40 -10.78 4.85
C SER A 188 16.30 -11.01 6.07
N ALA A 189 17.30 -11.89 5.96
CA ALA A 189 18.23 -12.17 7.04
C ALA A 189 19.06 -10.94 7.44
N ARG A 190 19.56 -10.18 6.46
CA ARG A 190 20.35 -8.96 6.70
C ARG A 190 19.52 -7.85 7.37
N ILE A 191 18.26 -7.68 7.00
CA ILE A 191 17.33 -6.73 7.62
C ILE A 191 17.08 -7.10 9.09
N VAL A 192 16.78 -8.38 9.36
CA VAL A 192 16.60 -8.88 10.74
C VAL A 192 17.88 -8.70 11.56
N ALA A 193 19.05 -9.04 11.01
CA ALA A 193 20.32 -8.85 11.67
C ALA A 193 20.60 -7.37 11.99
N TRP A 194 20.33 -6.46 11.04
CA TRP A 194 20.49 -5.02 11.24
C TRP A 194 19.58 -4.50 12.35
N ALA A 195 18.31 -4.91 12.36
CA ALA A 195 17.34 -4.51 13.39
C ALA A 195 17.72 -5.06 14.78
N ASN A 196 18.34 -6.25 14.82
CA ASN A 196 18.87 -6.85 16.06
C ASN A 196 20.19 -6.25 16.56
N GLY A 197 20.68 -5.15 15.97
CA GLY A 197 21.90 -4.50 16.43
C GLY A 197 23.15 -4.81 15.59
N GLY A 198 23.01 -5.50 14.46
CA GLY A 198 24.11 -5.88 13.58
C GLY A 198 24.87 -4.72 12.93
N PRO A 199 25.81 -5.00 12.00
CA PRO A 199 26.64 -3.99 11.38
C PRO A 199 25.84 -2.87 10.68
N CYS A 200 26.35 -1.66 10.76
CA CYS A 200 25.83 -0.47 10.09
C CYS A 200 27.03 0.46 9.81
N PHE A 201 26.82 1.78 9.73
CA PHE A 201 27.89 2.75 9.64
C PHE A 201 28.59 2.91 10.99
N ASP A 202 29.56 2.05 11.28
CA ASP A 202 30.33 2.05 12.51
C ASP A 202 31.84 1.97 12.17
N PRO A 203 32.61 3.08 12.32
CA PRO A 203 32.20 4.39 12.84
C PRO A 203 31.27 5.15 11.88
N TRP A 204 30.46 6.06 12.43
CA TRP A 204 29.56 6.90 11.62
C TRP A 204 30.35 7.78 10.64
N PRO A 205 29.88 7.98 9.38
CA PRO A 205 30.67 8.65 8.36
C PRO A 205 30.76 10.14 8.66
N LYS A 206 31.97 10.71 8.61
CA LYS A 206 32.17 12.15 8.85
C LYS A 206 31.74 13.02 7.66
N ASN A 207 32.03 12.56 6.44
CA ASN A 207 31.72 13.24 5.18
C ASN A 207 31.10 12.26 4.18
N PRO A 208 29.86 11.77 4.42
CA PRO A 208 29.19 10.86 3.50
C PRO A 208 28.94 11.56 2.15
N ALA A 209 28.94 10.77 1.08
CA ALA A 209 28.47 11.25 -0.22
C ALA A 209 27.00 11.68 -0.11
N ARG A 210 26.63 12.73 -0.84
CA ARG A 210 25.29 13.32 -0.79
C ARG A 210 24.60 13.22 -2.15
N PRO A 211 23.26 13.11 -2.18
CA PRO A 211 22.45 13.38 -3.36
C PRO A 211 22.66 14.80 -3.90
N ALA A 212 22.06 15.10 -5.05
CA ALA A 212 21.98 16.47 -5.54
C ALA A 212 21.32 17.40 -4.49
N ALA A 213 21.77 18.66 -4.43
CA ALA A 213 21.24 19.64 -3.49
C ALA A 213 19.76 19.96 -3.77
N GLU A 214 19.41 20.02 -5.05
CA GLU A 214 18.03 20.15 -5.52
C GLU A 214 17.55 18.81 -6.07
N LEU A 215 16.48 18.28 -5.49
CA LEU A 215 15.88 17.01 -5.91
C LEU A 215 14.60 17.27 -6.71
N PRO A 216 14.34 16.52 -7.79
CA PRO A 216 13.16 16.68 -8.63
C PRO A 216 11.91 16.06 -7.96
N LEU A 217 11.53 16.53 -6.78
CA LEU A 217 10.44 15.98 -5.98
C LEU A 217 9.16 16.79 -6.17
N ALA A 218 8.02 16.11 -6.30
CA ALA A 218 6.71 16.77 -6.29
C ALA A 218 6.45 17.41 -4.91
N GLU A 219 5.64 18.47 -4.86
CA GLU A 219 5.28 19.12 -3.59
C GLU A 219 4.58 18.17 -2.62
N PRO A 220 4.75 18.35 -1.29
CA PRO A 220 4.05 17.56 -0.29
C PRO A 220 2.53 17.73 -0.45
N GLU A 221 1.79 16.63 -0.29
CA GLU A 221 0.33 16.62 -0.33
C GLU A 221 -0.26 16.78 1.09
N ASP A 222 -1.40 17.46 1.21
CA ASP A 222 -2.15 17.59 2.48
C ASP A 222 -2.98 16.32 2.73
N TYR A 223 -2.73 15.65 3.85
CA TYR A 223 -3.47 14.47 4.29
C TYR A 223 -4.16 14.77 5.62
N ARG A 224 -5.46 15.10 5.53
CA ARG A 224 -6.25 15.64 6.65
C ARG A 224 -6.69 14.62 7.69
N GLY A 225 -6.41 13.34 7.47
CA GLY A 225 -6.84 12.24 8.33
C GLY A 225 -8.31 11.87 8.13
N LEU A 226 -8.84 11.17 9.14
CA LEU A 226 -10.22 10.73 9.20
C LEU A 226 -11.21 11.90 9.08
N ARG A 227 -12.38 11.62 8.51
CA ARG A 227 -13.43 12.61 8.26
C ARG A 227 -14.77 12.07 8.69
N THR A 228 -15.54 12.91 9.36
CA THR A 228 -16.95 12.68 9.65
C THR A 228 -17.81 13.66 8.84
N SER A 229 -19.04 13.26 8.51
CA SER A 229 -20.01 14.12 7.86
C SER A 229 -21.40 13.96 8.48
N SER A 230 -22.01 15.10 8.81
CA SER A 230 -23.40 15.21 9.30
C SER A 230 -24.40 15.44 8.17
N ARG A 231 -23.95 15.49 6.91
CA ARG A 231 -24.82 15.69 5.74
C ARG A 231 -25.98 14.68 5.74
N SER A 232 -27.15 15.17 5.31
CA SER A 232 -28.32 14.35 5.03
C SER A 232 -28.30 13.80 3.60
N GLY A 233 -28.92 12.64 3.41
CA GLY A 233 -28.87 11.88 2.16
C GLY A 233 -27.68 10.92 2.09
N TRP A 234 -27.46 10.39 0.89
CA TRP A 234 -26.40 9.43 0.60
C TRP A 234 -25.01 10.05 0.80
N ARG A 235 -24.10 9.25 1.34
CA ARG A 235 -22.71 9.59 1.61
C ARG A 235 -21.81 8.49 1.08
N ILE A 236 -20.60 8.83 0.65
CA ILE A 236 -19.56 7.82 0.43
C ILE A 236 -18.76 7.66 1.73
N VAL A 237 -18.84 6.48 2.32
CA VAL A 237 -18.13 6.07 3.53
C VAL A 237 -16.98 5.14 3.13
N ALA A 238 -15.74 5.51 3.46
CA ALA A 238 -14.56 4.72 3.15
C ALA A 238 -13.77 4.35 4.43
N PRO A 239 -13.63 3.06 4.77
CA PRO A 239 -12.69 2.64 5.80
C PRO A 239 -11.25 2.69 5.26
N SER A 240 -10.45 3.61 5.80
CA SER A 240 -9.00 3.66 5.61
C SER A 240 -8.32 2.59 6.45
N SER A 241 -7.30 1.93 5.88
CA SER A 241 -6.40 1.05 6.63
C SER A 241 -5.15 1.76 7.18
N GLY A 242 -5.09 3.09 7.09
CA GLY A 242 -3.92 3.90 7.49
C GLY A 242 -2.65 3.64 6.67
N THR A 243 -2.75 2.81 5.63
CA THR A 243 -1.64 2.54 4.70
C THR A 243 -1.41 3.75 3.81
N TYR A 244 -0.16 3.99 3.41
CA TYR A 244 0.17 5.22 2.68
C TYR A 244 -0.65 5.39 1.40
N TYR A 245 -0.98 4.29 0.71
CA TYR A 245 -1.72 4.32 -0.53
C TYR A 245 -3.23 4.54 -0.30
N ASN A 246 -3.77 4.10 0.84
CA ASN A 246 -5.14 4.46 1.26
C ASN A 246 -5.18 5.94 1.66
N ILE A 247 -4.24 6.38 2.51
CA ILE A 247 -4.11 7.78 2.94
C ILE A 247 -4.07 8.70 1.72
N ARG A 248 -3.15 8.47 0.78
CA ARG A 248 -3.04 9.30 -0.41
C ARG A 248 -4.32 9.30 -1.24
N SER A 249 -4.90 8.13 -1.49
CA SER A 249 -6.08 8.00 -2.36
C SER A 249 -7.36 8.56 -1.74
N LEU A 250 -7.52 8.50 -0.42
CA LEU A 250 -8.71 8.95 0.30
C LEU A 250 -8.60 10.39 0.78
N GLU A 251 -7.44 10.79 1.30
CA GLU A 251 -7.24 12.09 1.95
C GLU A 251 -6.60 13.12 1.03
N GLY A 252 -5.85 12.65 0.02
CA GLY A 252 -5.14 13.50 -0.93
C GLY A 252 -6.06 14.37 -1.79
N PRO A 253 -5.56 15.52 -2.27
CA PRO A 253 -6.38 16.59 -2.82
C PRO A 253 -7.22 16.19 -4.05
N ARG A 254 -6.79 15.17 -4.79
CA ARG A 254 -7.44 14.73 -6.02
C ARG A 254 -8.84 14.15 -5.79
N TYR A 255 -9.00 13.31 -4.78
CA TYR A 255 -10.26 12.58 -4.55
C TYR A 255 -10.85 12.81 -3.17
N THR A 256 -10.20 13.56 -2.29
CA THR A 256 -10.68 13.77 -0.92
C THR A 256 -12.11 14.29 -0.84
N GLN A 257 -12.53 15.17 -1.75
CA GLN A 257 -13.91 15.71 -1.79
C GLN A 257 -14.94 14.65 -2.22
N ALA A 258 -14.50 13.50 -2.72
CA ALA A 258 -15.37 12.39 -3.07
C ALA A 258 -15.94 11.70 -1.82
N PHE A 259 -15.13 11.58 -0.77
CA PHE A 259 -15.45 10.81 0.42
C PHE A 259 -16.03 11.72 1.51
N ASP A 260 -17.30 11.51 1.83
CA ASP A 260 -17.99 12.25 2.90
C ASP A 260 -17.52 11.79 4.28
N VAL A 261 -17.25 10.49 4.43
CA VAL A 261 -16.74 9.89 5.67
C VAL A 261 -15.50 9.06 5.36
N ILE A 262 -14.40 9.33 6.06
CA ILE A 262 -13.18 8.52 6.06
C ILE A 262 -13.02 8.04 7.50
N CYS A 263 -13.12 6.74 7.72
CA CYS A 263 -13.13 6.14 9.06
C CYS A 263 -12.19 4.93 9.09
N THR A 264 -12.08 4.25 10.23
CA THR A 264 -11.49 2.92 10.30
C THR A 264 -12.54 1.84 10.03
N SER A 265 -12.13 0.64 9.63
CA SER A 265 -13.05 -0.50 9.49
C SER A 265 -13.85 -0.75 10.78
N GLU A 266 -13.21 -0.62 11.93
CA GLU A 266 -13.79 -0.89 13.25
C GLU A 266 -14.90 0.11 13.63
N GLN A 267 -14.91 1.30 13.03
CA GLN A 267 -15.93 2.32 13.26
C GLN A 267 -17.17 2.17 12.40
N LEU A 268 -17.20 1.22 11.44
CA LEU A 268 -18.31 1.07 10.50
C LEU A 268 -19.67 0.90 11.19
N GLY A 269 -19.72 0.20 12.33
CA GLY A 269 -20.95 0.00 13.08
C GLY A 269 -21.58 1.30 13.61
N ASP A 270 -20.77 2.31 13.87
CA ASP A 270 -21.21 3.60 14.42
C ASP A 270 -21.48 4.63 13.33
N VAL A 271 -20.82 4.51 12.17
CA VAL A 271 -20.85 5.55 11.13
C VAL A 271 -21.72 5.20 9.94
N LEU A 272 -21.86 3.92 9.57
CA LEU A 272 -22.53 3.50 8.34
C LEU A 272 -24.05 3.54 8.49
N ARG A 273 -24.72 4.24 7.58
CA ARG A 273 -26.18 4.38 7.50
C ARG A 273 -26.73 3.55 6.33
N PRO A 274 -28.01 3.14 6.38
CA PRO A 274 -28.64 2.32 5.33
C PRO A 274 -28.42 2.82 3.89
N ASP A 275 -28.55 4.13 3.66
CA ASP A 275 -28.50 4.73 2.31
C ASP A 275 -27.07 5.11 1.87
N ASP A 276 -26.06 4.81 2.69
CA ASP A 276 -24.68 5.13 2.34
C ASP A 276 -24.13 4.21 1.24
N ILE A 277 -23.11 4.69 0.55
CA ILE A 277 -22.21 3.86 -0.25
C ILE A 277 -20.99 3.53 0.61
N LEU A 278 -20.80 2.25 0.92
CA LEU A 278 -19.57 1.76 1.55
C LEU A 278 -18.53 1.49 0.46
N TRP A 279 -17.50 2.33 0.36
CA TRP A 279 -16.36 2.10 -0.51
C TRP A 279 -15.23 1.43 0.28
N VAL A 280 -14.97 0.14 0.06
CA VAL A 280 -13.84 -0.57 0.64
C VAL A 280 -12.63 -0.48 -0.30
N PRO A 281 -11.57 0.28 0.06
CA PRO A 281 -10.38 0.41 -0.76
C PRO A 281 -9.72 -0.93 -1.07
N CYS A 282 -8.98 -0.99 -2.17
CA CYS A 282 -8.17 -2.16 -2.47
C CYS A 282 -7.06 -2.32 -1.43
N ARG A 283 -6.68 -3.57 -1.15
CA ARG A 283 -5.69 -3.94 -0.12
C ARG A 283 -6.03 -3.47 1.30
N THR A 284 -7.32 -3.23 1.60
CA THR A 284 -7.77 -3.16 3.01
C THR A 284 -7.55 -4.54 3.65
N PRO A 285 -6.89 -4.65 4.83
CA PRO A 285 -6.63 -5.93 5.46
C PRO A 285 -7.93 -6.70 5.73
N ALA A 286 -8.10 -7.85 5.07
CA ALA A 286 -9.36 -8.58 5.04
C ALA A 286 -9.88 -8.95 6.44
N GLN A 287 -9.00 -9.26 7.39
CA GLN A 287 -9.36 -9.56 8.78
C GLN A 287 -10.17 -8.44 9.44
N ARG A 288 -9.90 -7.17 9.08
CA ARG A 288 -10.64 -6.01 9.60
C ARG A 288 -12.05 -5.99 9.05
N MET A 289 -12.23 -6.29 7.76
CA MET A 289 -13.56 -6.35 7.13
C MET A 289 -14.36 -7.61 7.50
N ILE A 290 -13.71 -8.77 7.68
CA ILE A 290 -14.34 -9.99 8.21
C ILE A 290 -15.00 -9.69 9.56
N ALA A 291 -14.34 -8.93 10.44
CA ALA A 291 -14.92 -8.53 11.73
C ALA A 291 -16.17 -7.64 11.57
N GLN A 292 -16.34 -6.95 10.44
CA GLN A 292 -17.50 -6.10 10.14
C GLN A 292 -18.57 -6.80 9.29
N LYS A 293 -18.43 -8.10 9.00
CA LYS A 293 -19.32 -8.84 8.08
C LYS A 293 -20.81 -8.66 8.41
N ALA A 294 -21.19 -8.70 9.69
CA ALA A 294 -22.57 -8.52 10.11
C ALA A 294 -23.10 -7.10 9.89
N ILE A 295 -22.24 -6.08 9.99
CA ILE A 295 -22.59 -4.69 9.70
C ILE A 295 -22.81 -4.51 8.20
N VAL A 296 -21.89 -5.04 7.39
CA VAL A 296 -21.98 -5.00 5.92
C VAL A 296 -23.21 -5.76 5.41
N ALA A 297 -23.52 -6.92 5.99
CA ALA A 297 -24.73 -7.67 5.63
C ALA A 297 -26.01 -6.86 5.91
N ARG A 298 -26.14 -6.26 7.09
CA ARG A 298 -27.29 -5.39 7.40
C ARG A 298 -27.40 -4.17 6.48
N HIS A 299 -26.26 -3.61 6.08
CA HIS A 299 -26.21 -2.50 5.12
C HIS A 299 -26.81 -2.91 3.77
N LEU A 300 -26.38 -4.07 3.24
CA LEU A 300 -26.92 -4.64 2.00
C LEU A 300 -28.40 -5.05 2.15
N ASP A 301 -28.80 -5.64 3.28
CA ASP A 301 -30.21 -6.01 3.54
C ASP A 301 -31.14 -4.78 3.57
N ALA A 302 -30.60 -3.61 3.95
CA ALA A 302 -31.32 -2.36 3.96
C ALA A 302 -31.36 -1.64 2.60
N GLY A 303 -30.78 -2.23 1.54
CA GLY A 303 -30.71 -1.64 0.20
C GLY A 303 -29.48 -0.79 -0.07
N GLY A 304 -28.52 -0.75 0.86
CA GLY A 304 -27.28 0.01 0.72
C GLY A 304 -26.36 -0.53 -0.38
N THR A 305 -25.39 0.30 -0.79
CA THR A 305 -24.40 -0.08 -1.81
C THR A 305 -23.04 -0.35 -1.18
N VAL A 306 -22.35 -1.40 -1.65
CA VAL A 306 -20.96 -1.72 -1.29
C VAL A 306 -20.09 -1.80 -2.54
N VAL A 307 -19.01 -1.02 -2.58
CA VAL A 307 -17.94 -1.13 -3.56
C VAL A 307 -16.76 -1.85 -2.89
N ALA A 308 -16.33 -2.99 -3.44
CA ALA A 308 -15.20 -3.76 -2.93
C ALA A 308 -14.13 -3.89 -4.02
N LEU A 309 -13.01 -3.20 -3.85
CA LEU A 309 -11.90 -3.23 -4.79
C LEU A 309 -10.91 -4.37 -4.47
N GLY A 310 -10.02 -4.66 -5.42
CA GLY A 310 -9.16 -5.84 -5.43
C GLY A 310 -8.27 -5.99 -4.21
N GLU A 311 -7.79 -7.21 -3.99
CA GLU A 311 -6.88 -7.55 -2.86
C GLU A 311 -7.46 -7.24 -1.47
N SER A 312 -8.79 -7.09 -1.35
CA SER A 312 -9.51 -6.95 -0.09
C SER A 312 -10.17 -8.25 0.38
N ARG A 313 -10.04 -9.34 -0.40
CA ARG A 313 -10.66 -10.66 -0.17
C ARG A 313 -12.16 -10.57 0.13
N SER A 314 -12.88 -9.90 -0.76
CA SER A 314 -14.33 -9.72 -0.69
C SER A 314 -15.10 -11.03 -0.57
N ASP A 315 -14.56 -12.13 -1.11
CA ASP A 315 -15.07 -13.50 -0.93
C ASP A 315 -15.20 -13.94 0.54
N LEU A 316 -14.42 -13.36 1.45
CA LEU A 316 -14.45 -13.72 2.86
C LEU A 316 -15.50 -12.96 3.68
N TRP A 317 -15.92 -11.78 3.23
CA TRP A 317 -16.76 -10.87 4.03
C TRP A 317 -17.99 -10.29 3.33
N LEU A 318 -18.11 -10.40 2.00
CA LEU A 318 -19.36 -10.17 1.28
C LEU A 318 -20.16 -11.48 1.11
N PRO A 319 -21.51 -11.40 1.06
CA PRO A 319 -22.33 -12.54 0.69
C PRO A 319 -22.19 -12.85 -0.82
N ALA A 320 -22.39 -14.12 -1.19
CA ALA A 320 -22.48 -14.58 -2.58
C ALA A 320 -21.28 -14.28 -3.51
N VAL A 321 -20.13 -13.85 -2.98
CA VAL A 321 -18.90 -13.64 -3.78
C VAL A 321 -18.08 -14.92 -3.83
N GLN A 322 -17.77 -15.36 -5.06
CA GLN A 322 -16.84 -16.46 -5.32
C GLN A 322 -15.66 -15.95 -6.14
N PHE A 323 -14.45 -16.05 -5.58
CA PHE A 323 -13.23 -15.50 -6.16
C PHE A 323 -12.14 -16.56 -6.29
N THR A 324 -11.45 -16.56 -7.42
CA THR A 324 -10.25 -17.37 -7.65
C THR A 324 -9.05 -16.45 -7.83
N GLU A 325 -8.11 -16.52 -6.88
CA GLU A 325 -6.83 -15.80 -6.96
C GLU A 325 -5.99 -16.31 -8.15
N THR A 326 -5.35 -15.40 -8.86
CA THR A 326 -4.39 -15.73 -9.92
C THR A 326 -3.08 -14.98 -9.69
N PRO A 327 -1.92 -15.57 -10.02
CA PRO A 327 -0.66 -14.85 -10.00
C PRO A 327 -0.73 -13.58 -10.85
N THR A 328 -0.35 -12.45 -10.27
CA THR A 328 -0.35 -11.17 -10.98
C THR A 328 0.79 -11.13 -12.00
N ASN A 329 0.47 -10.89 -13.27
CA ASN A 329 1.49 -10.59 -14.29
C ASN A 329 1.82 -9.09 -14.27
N TRP A 330 2.97 -8.75 -13.68
CA TRP A 330 3.41 -7.36 -13.50
C TRP A 330 4.17 -6.77 -14.70
N TRP A 331 4.29 -7.47 -15.82
CA TRP A 331 5.17 -7.07 -16.92
C TRP A 331 4.69 -7.56 -18.29
N TRP A 332 3.40 -7.87 -18.44
CA TRP A 332 2.84 -8.35 -19.70
C TRP A 332 3.14 -7.40 -20.86
N TRP A 333 3.20 -6.08 -20.63
CA TRP A 333 3.46 -5.07 -21.66
C TRP A 333 4.92 -5.02 -22.17
N LEU A 334 5.83 -5.79 -21.58
CA LEU A 334 7.23 -5.84 -22.05
C LEU A 334 7.35 -6.50 -23.42
N ASP A 335 6.47 -7.45 -23.71
CA ASP A 335 6.30 -7.96 -25.06
C ASP A 335 5.37 -6.99 -25.81
N PRO A 336 5.85 -6.26 -26.84
CA PRO A 336 5.03 -5.31 -27.59
C PRO A 336 3.82 -5.95 -28.29
N SER A 337 3.84 -7.29 -28.45
CA SER A 337 2.74 -8.07 -29.01
C SER A 337 1.81 -8.66 -27.94
N ALA A 338 2.19 -8.59 -26.67
CA ALA A 338 1.37 -9.12 -25.59
C ALA A 338 0.20 -8.20 -25.27
N ASP A 339 -0.91 -8.86 -24.99
CA ASP A 339 -2.16 -8.25 -24.59
C ASP A 339 -2.62 -8.99 -23.35
N LEU A 340 -2.83 -8.27 -22.25
CA LEU A 340 -3.39 -8.86 -21.02
C LEU A 340 -4.78 -9.46 -21.28
N GLY A 341 -5.42 -9.06 -22.39
CA GLY A 341 -6.73 -9.53 -22.81
C GLY A 341 -7.87 -8.97 -21.98
N VAL A 342 -7.58 -8.04 -21.06
CA VAL A 342 -8.61 -7.37 -20.26
C VAL A 342 -9.46 -6.50 -21.18
N ARG A 343 -10.78 -6.68 -21.09
CA ARG A 343 -11.77 -5.96 -21.90
C ARG A 343 -12.95 -5.51 -21.06
N VAL A 344 -13.47 -4.32 -21.34
CA VAL A 344 -14.81 -3.95 -20.87
C VAL A 344 -15.85 -4.79 -21.60
N SER A 345 -16.96 -5.09 -20.93
CA SER A 345 -18.07 -5.83 -21.54
C SER A 345 -18.91 -4.94 -22.45
N GLU A 346 -19.83 -5.54 -23.22
CA GLU A 346 -20.82 -4.78 -23.99
C GLU A 346 -21.76 -4.02 -23.04
N GLU A 347 -22.16 -4.65 -21.94
CA GLU A 347 -23.00 -4.05 -20.91
C GLU A 347 -22.33 -2.82 -20.27
N ALA A 348 -21.00 -2.84 -20.13
CA ALA A 348 -20.24 -1.69 -19.61
C ALA A 348 -20.38 -0.45 -20.47
N ALA A 349 -20.52 -0.58 -21.80
CA ALA A 349 -20.62 0.58 -22.69
C ALA A 349 -21.84 1.47 -22.41
N ALA A 350 -22.93 0.88 -21.91
CA ALA A 350 -24.14 1.59 -21.51
C ALA A 350 -24.23 1.85 -19.99
N HIS A 351 -23.33 1.28 -19.19
CA HIS A 351 -23.42 1.33 -17.74
C HIS A 351 -22.93 2.69 -17.19
N PRO A 352 -23.74 3.44 -16.40
CA PRO A 352 -23.35 4.77 -15.91
C PRO A 352 -22.03 4.79 -15.14
N LEU A 353 -21.76 3.75 -14.34
CA LEU A 353 -20.50 3.60 -13.59
C LEU A 353 -19.25 3.56 -14.51
N MET A 354 -19.42 3.08 -15.74
CA MET A 354 -18.35 2.87 -16.71
C MET A 354 -18.24 3.99 -17.75
N ALA A 355 -18.98 5.09 -17.58
CA ALA A 355 -18.91 6.23 -18.48
C ALA A 355 -17.47 6.77 -18.60
N GLY A 356 -16.91 6.73 -19.80
CA GLY A 356 -15.51 7.14 -20.07
C GLY A 356 -14.45 6.10 -19.66
N ILE A 357 -14.83 4.91 -19.22
CA ILE A 357 -13.92 3.81 -18.87
C ILE A 357 -13.95 2.78 -19.99
N GLY A 358 -12.87 2.72 -20.79
CA GLY A 358 -12.66 1.68 -21.80
C GLY A 358 -11.55 0.71 -21.40
N ASP A 359 -11.16 -0.17 -22.33
CA ASP A 359 -10.12 -1.19 -22.12
C ASP A 359 -8.83 -0.63 -21.53
N ARG A 360 -8.41 0.56 -21.98
CA ARG A 360 -7.16 1.21 -21.54
C ARG A 360 -7.19 1.68 -20.09
N GLU A 361 -8.37 1.91 -19.56
CA GLU A 361 -8.60 2.36 -18.19
C GLU A 361 -8.75 1.18 -17.24
N VAL A 362 -9.16 -0.01 -17.71
CA VAL A 362 -9.24 -1.24 -16.89
C VAL A 362 -8.01 -2.16 -17.01
N THR A 363 -7.09 -1.86 -17.93
CA THR A 363 -5.93 -2.71 -18.22
C THR A 363 -4.67 -2.20 -17.52
N TRP A 364 -4.27 -2.86 -16.43
CA TRP A 364 -2.91 -2.76 -15.85
C TRP A 364 -2.42 -4.10 -15.34
N HIS A 365 -3.11 -4.72 -14.39
CA HIS A 365 -2.95 -6.13 -14.01
C HIS A 365 -4.16 -6.50 -13.14
N LEU A 366 -4.34 -7.79 -12.87
CA LEU A 366 -5.44 -8.29 -12.05
C LEU A 366 -4.94 -9.36 -11.07
N HIS A 367 -5.72 -9.59 -10.01
CA HIS A 367 -5.37 -10.50 -8.91
C HIS A 367 -6.23 -11.77 -8.89
N GLY A 368 -7.14 -11.91 -9.85
CA GLY A 368 -8.02 -13.05 -9.98
C GLY A 368 -9.30 -12.72 -10.72
N TRP A 369 -10.23 -13.66 -10.70
CA TRP A 369 -11.52 -13.57 -11.38
C TRP A 369 -12.64 -14.10 -10.49
N PHE A 370 -13.88 -13.72 -10.82
CA PHE A 370 -15.08 -14.08 -10.07
C PHE A 370 -16.01 -15.00 -10.85
N VAL A 371 -16.76 -15.83 -10.12
CA VAL A 371 -17.99 -16.43 -10.65
C VAL A 371 -19.13 -15.46 -10.36
N ALA A 372 -19.47 -14.62 -11.34
CA ALA A 372 -20.59 -13.69 -11.19
C ALA A 372 -21.93 -14.45 -11.15
N PRO A 373 -22.87 -14.10 -10.23
CA PRO A 373 -24.16 -14.76 -10.15
C PRO A 373 -25.02 -14.49 -11.39
N GLU A 374 -25.96 -15.39 -11.68
CA GLU A 374 -26.92 -15.21 -12.78
C GLU A 374 -27.75 -13.93 -12.56
N GLY A 375 -27.77 -13.05 -13.57
CA GLY A 375 -28.43 -11.74 -13.50
C GLY A 375 -27.55 -10.59 -13.03
N ALA A 376 -26.30 -10.84 -12.61
CA ALA A 376 -25.31 -9.79 -12.39
C ALA A 376 -24.80 -9.20 -13.72
N THR A 377 -24.48 -7.91 -13.70
CA THR A 377 -23.94 -7.19 -14.85
C THR A 377 -22.41 -7.23 -14.79
N VAL A 378 -21.79 -8.06 -15.64
CA VAL A 378 -20.32 -8.06 -15.80
C VAL A 378 -19.91 -6.79 -16.53
N LEU A 379 -18.92 -6.06 -16.01
CA LEU A 379 -18.43 -4.79 -16.56
C LEU A 379 -17.04 -4.90 -17.17
N ALA A 380 -16.20 -5.82 -16.66
CA ALA A 380 -14.92 -6.13 -17.29
C ALA A 380 -14.55 -7.61 -17.12
N ARG A 381 -13.81 -8.12 -18.09
CA ARG A 381 -13.34 -9.52 -18.17
C ARG A 381 -11.83 -9.57 -18.34
N ASP A 382 -11.22 -10.67 -17.90
CA ASP A 382 -9.82 -10.99 -18.23
C ASP A 382 -9.68 -11.56 -19.65
N GLY A 383 -8.44 -11.89 -20.04
CA GLY A 383 -8.13 -12.46 -21.36
C GLY A 383 -8.73 -13.83 -21.66
N GLU A 384 -9.28 -14.52 -20.66
CA GLU A 384 -10.03 -15.78 -20.83
C GLU A 384 -11.55 -15.53 -20.82
N GLY A 385 -12.00 -14.28 -20.78
CA GLY A 385 -13.41 -13.91 -20.75
C GLY A 385 -14.05 -14.03 -19.37
N ARG A 386 -13.28 -14.25 -18.30
CA ARG A 386 -13.79 -14.43 -16.93
C ARG A 386 -14.04 -13.07 -16.26
N PRO A 387 -15.13 -12.88 -15.50
CA PRO A 387 -15.43 -11.62 -14.83
C PRO A 387 -14.33 -11.16 -13.85
N ILE A 388 -13.93 -9.89 -13.94
CA ILE A 388 -12.98 -9.25 -13.00
C ILE A 388 -13.55 -7.96 -12.37
N LEU A 389 -14.62 -7.42 -12.94
CA LEU A 389 -15.41 -6.32 -12.38
C LEU A 389 -16.88 -6.57 -12.74
N TYR A 390 -17.77 -6.53 -11.76
CA TYR A 390 -19.20 -6.71 -11.99
C TYR A 390 -20.04 -5.93 -10.97
N GLU A 391 -21.27 -5.62 -11.36
CA GLU A 391 -22.35 -5.18 -10.49
C GLU A 391 -23.30 -6.34 -10.20
N ASP A 392 -23.66 -6.52 -8.94
CA ASP A 392 -24.64 -7.50 -8.47
C ASP A 392 -25.74 -6.79 -7.68
N LYS A 393 -26.95 -6.89 -8.23
CA LYS A 393 -28.21 -6.40 -7.65
C LYS A 393 -29.21 -7.53 -7.38
N VAL A 394 -28.75 -8.78 -7.50
CA VAL A 394 -29.62 -9.98 -7.48
C VAL A 394 -29.37 -10.84 -6.25
N SER A 395 -28.16 -10.81 -5.69
CA SER A 395 -27.81 -11.61 -4.52
C SER A 395 -28.34 -11.05 -3.19
N THR A 396 -28.57 -9.74 -3.12
CA THR A 396 -29.07 -9.03 -1.92
C THR A 396 -30.07 -7.94 -2.31
N PRO A 397 -30.86 -7.40 -1.36
CA PRO A 397 -31.66 -6.20 -1.62
C PRO A 397 -30.82 -4.97 -2.01
N GLY A 398 -29.59 -4.88 -1.51
CA GLY A 398 -28.61 -3.85 -1.84
C GLY A 398 -27.77 -4.17 -3.07
N THR A 399 -26.86 -3.26 -3.40
CA THR A 399 -25.99 -3.36 -4.58
C THR A 399 -24.55 -3.66 -4.19
N MET A 400 -23.92 -4.64 -4.84
CA MET A 400 -22.49 -4.91 -4.72
C MET A 400 -21.77 -4.58 -6.03
N ILE A 401 -20.73 -3.77 -5.97
CA ILE A 401 -19.80 -3.53 -7.08
C ILE A 401 -18.47 -4.14 -6.68
N VAL A 402 -18.09 -5.23 -7.34
CA VAL A 402 -16.96 -6.06 -6.91
C VAL A 402 -15.90 -6.07 -8.01
N SER A 403 -14.64 -5.83 -7.62
CA SER A 403 -13.50 -5.80 -8.54
C SER A 403 -12.30 -6.56 -8.01
N SER A 404 -11.55 -7.21 -8.91
CA SER A 404 -10.21 -7.75 -8.61
C SER A 404 -9.11 -6.74 -8.92
N LEU A 405 -9.48 -5.57 -9.44
CA LEU A 405 -8.58 -4.47 -9.76
C LEU A 405 -8.28 -3.62 -8.51
N ASP A 406 -7.04 -3.16 -8.36
CA ASP A 406 -6.53 -2.45 -7.17
C ASP A 406 -6.11 -0.99 -7.44
N PRO A 407 -7.00 -0.15 -7.97
CA PRO A 407 -6.61 1.14 -8.53
C PRO A 407 -6.03 2.12 -7.51
N MET A 408 -6.50 2.08 -6.25
CA MET A 408 -6.04 2.99 -5.19
C MET A 408 -4.66 2.63 -4.66
N PHE A 409 -4.26 1.35 -4.70
CA PHE A 409 -2.90 0.94 -4.37
C PHE A 409 -1.92 1.60 -5.35
N HIS A 410 -2.17 1.41 -6.65
CA HIS A 410 -1.29 1.95 -7.69
C HIS A 410 -1.31 3.46 -7.79
N HIS A 411 -2.48 4.07 -7.61
CA HIS A 411 -2.59 5.52 -7.53
C HIS A 411 -1.78 6.02 -6.33
N GLY A 412 -2.09 5.53 -5.13
CA GLY A 412 -1.43 5.94 -3.88
C GLY A 412 0.07 5.64 -3.82
N SER A 413 0.55 4.69 -4.62
CA SER A 413 1.97 4.31 -4.72
C SER A 413 2.71 4.91 -5.90
N HIS A 414 2.03 5.71 -6.74
CA HIS A 414 2.60 6.33 -7.94
C HIS A 414 3.15 5.32 -8.98
N PHE A 415 2.57 4.11 -9.03
CA PHE A 415 3.05 3.03 -9.89
C PHE A 415 2.49 3.10 -11.31
N MET A 416 1.17 3.09 -11.46
CA MET A 416 0.49 2.88 -12.74
C MET A 416 -0.44 4.06 -13.08
N PRO A 417 -0.10 4.90 -14.07
CA PRO A 417 -0.96 6.01 -14.48
C PRO A 417 -2.37 5.60 -14.91
N ALA A 418 -2.53 4.39 -15.44
CA ALA A 418 -3.83 3.83 -15.84
C ALA A 418 -4.83 3.80 -14.68
N THR A 419 -4.38 3.52 -13.45
CA THR A 419 -5.28 3.44 -12.31
C THR A 419 -5.77 4.82 -11.85
N THR A 420 -4.98 5.86 -12.10
CA THR A 420 -5.41 7.24 -11.87
C THR A 420 -6.48 7.63 -12.89
N ARG A 421 -6.28 7.29 -14.18
CA ARG A 421 -7.31 7.50 -15.21
C ARG A 421 -8.60 6.76 -14.89
N PHE A 422 -8.50 5.50 -14.44
CA PHE A 422 -9.67 4.74 -13.96
C PHE A 422 -10.41 5.49 -12.86
N LEU A 423 -9.72 5.92 -11.79
CA LEU A 423 -10.33 6.61 -10.66
C LEU A 423 -10.90 7.99 -11.05
N ASP A 424 -10.29 8.69 -12.00
CA ASP A 424 -10.79 9.98 -12.51
C ASP A 424 -12.19 9.88 -13.12
N HIS A 425 -12.53 8.73 -13.68
CA HIS A 425 -13.88 8.44 -14.17
C HIS A 425 -14.73 7.74 -13.11
N PHE A 426 -14.22 6.69 -12.48
CA PHE A 426 -15.00 5.83 -11.60
C PHE A 426 -15.51 6.56 -10.35
N VAL A 427 -14.68 7.43 -9.74
CA VAL A 427 -15.06 8.18 -8.53
C VAL A 427 -16.25 9.13 -8.78
N PRO A 428 -16.23 10.04 -9.79
CA PRO A 428 -17.39 10.87 -10.08
C PRO A 428 -18.57 10.06 -10.64
N ASN A 429 -18.34 9.00 -11.43
CA ASN A 429 -19.41 8.15 -11.94
C ASN A 429 -20.18 7.47 -10.80
N LEU A 430 -19.50 6.97 -9.78
CA LEU A 430 -20.15 6.37 -8.62
C LEU A 430 -21.02 7.40 -7.86
N LYS A 431 -20.56 8.64 -7.74
CA LYS A 431 -21.39 9.72 -7.16
C LYS A 431 -22.63 9.98 -7.98
N ALA A 432 -22.51 10.05 -9.31
CA ALA A 432 -23.66 10.22 -10.20
C ALA A 432 -24.61 9.01 -10.15
N TYR A 433 -24.04 7.81 -10.00
CA TYR A 433 -24.77 6.56 -9.92
C TYR A 433 -25.65 6.46 -8.68
N ALA A 434 -25.23 7.04 -7.56
CA ALA A 434 -26.01 7.14 -6.32
C ALA A 434 -27.33 7.92 -6.46
N HIS A 435 -27.53 8.64 -7.57
CA HIS A 435 -28.68 9.49 -7.84
C HIS A 435 -29.72 8.87 -8.79
N VAL A 436 -29.47 7.66 -9.28
CA VAL A 436 -30.32 6.91 -10.21
C VAL A 436 -30.94 5.75 -9.45
#